data_AF-D5UHK1-F1
#
_entry.id   AF-D5UHK1-F1
#
_cell.length_a   1.000
_cell.length_b   1.000
_cell.length_c   1.000
_cell.angle_alpha   90.00
_cell.angle_beta   90.00
_cell.angle_gamma   90.00
#
_symmetry.space_group_name_H-M   'P 1'
#
loop_
_entity.id
_entity.type
_entity.pdbx_description
1 polymer ?
#
loop_
_entity_poly.entity_id
_entity_poly.type
_entity_poly.pdbx_seq_one_letter_code
_entity_poly.pdbx_strand_id
1 'polypeptide(L)' 'MTSRSGTRDGRTTPARYFALCNPEGSDRLDVPALLRRAADVMETLGPVDVVSVVLSHEFEPDGNLYPSITVVYDDEEDP' A
#
# COMPACT_ATOMS: atom_id res chain seq x y z
N MET A 1 -27.24 -12.82 9.67
CA MET A 1 -26.07 -11.91 9.71
C MET A 1 -25.70 -11.62 8.27
N THR A 2 -26.14 -10.47 7.76
CA THR A 2 -26.07 -10.12 6.34
C THR A 2 -24.90 -9.16 6.16
N SER A 3 -23.75 -9.66 5.70
CA SER A 3 -22.68 -8.80 5.18
C SER A 3 -23.15 -8.23 3.85
N ARG A 4 -23.41 -6.91 3.81
CA ARG A 4 -23.68 -6.21 2.55
C ARG A 4 -22.35 -6.05 1.83
N SER A 5 -22.13 -6.89 0.82
CA SER A 5 -21.23 -6.54 -0.28
C SER A 5 -21.83 -5.34 -1.00
N GLY A 6 -21.16 -4.19 -0.95
CA GLY A 6 -21.48 -3.03 -1.78
C GLY A 6 -21.11 -3.33 -3.22
N THR A 7 -22.01 -3.97 -3.97
CA THR A 7 -21.89 -4.11 -5.43
C THR A 7 -22.44 -2.83 -6.06
N ARG A 8 -21.58 -1.92 -6.52
CA ARG A 8 -21.96 -0.87 -7.48
C ARG A 8 -21.70 -1.41 -8.90
N ASP A 9 -22.78 -1.57 -9.68
CA ASP A 9 -22.78 -1.74 -11.15
C ASP A 9 -22.01 -2.94 -11.76
N GLY A 10 -21.84 -4.07 -11.06
CA GLY A 10 -21.33 -5.31 -11.69
C GLY A 10 -19.93 -5.20 -12.33
N ARG A 11 -19.21 -4.11 -12.07
CA ARG A 11 -17.86 -3.83 -12.50
C ARG A 11 -17.00 -3.86 -11.25
N THR A 12 -16.18 -4.89 -11.09
CA THR A 12 -15.12 -4.87 -10.07
C THR A 12 -14.18 -3.73 -10.44
N THR A 13 -14.28 -2.59 -9.76
CA THR A 13 -13.26 -1.55 -9.87
C THR A 13 -11.94 -2.18 -9.45
N PRO A 14 -10.86 -2.07 -10.24
CA PRO A 14 -9.56 -2.55 -9.80
C PRO A 14 -9.19 -1.82 -8.50
N ALA A 15 -8.86 -2.57 -7.45
CA ALA A 15 -8.42 -2.01 -6.19
C ALA A 15 -7.19 -1.11 -6.43
N ARG A 16 -7.22 0.12 -5.91
CA ARG A 16 -6.09 1.04 -6.05
C ARG A 16 -5.02 0.61 -5.05
N TYR A 17 -3.77 0.60 -5.49
CA TYR A 17 -2.66 0.23 -4.64
C TYR A 17 -1.37 0.95 -5.02
N PHE A 18 -0.44 1.02 -4.08
CA PHE A 18 0.96 1.33 -4.35
C PHE A 18 1.86 0.38 -3.58
N ALA A 19 3.07 0.15 -4.09
CA ALA A 19 4.11 -0.60 -3.44
C ALA A 19 5.39 0.24 -3.36
N LEU A 20 6.12 0.13 -2.24
CA LEU A 20 7.35 0.88 -1.99
C LEU A 20 8.41 -0.01 -1.35
N CYS A 21 9.65 0.22 -1.76
CA CYS A 21 10.86 -0.22 -1.06
C CYS A 21 11.69 1.00 -0.67
N ASN A 22 12.62 0.83 0.27
CA ASN A 22 13.64 1.85 0.51
C ASN A 22 14.56 2.00 -0.71
N PRO A 23 15.12 3.19 -0.96
CA PRO A 23 16.05 3.39 -2.06
C PRO A 23 17.29 2.54 -1.84
N GLU A 24 18.05 2.32 -2.91
CA GLU A 24 19.34 1.64 -2.78
C GLU A 24 20.29 2.44 -1.89
N GLY A 25 20.89 1.78 -0.90
CA GLY A 25 21.73 2.48 0.08
C GLY A 25 21.88 1.72 1.39
N SER A 26 22.57 2.34 2.34
CA SER A 26 22.80 1.77 3.68
C SER A 26 21.53 1.63 4.51
N ASP A 27 20.48 2.38 4.18
CA ASP A 27 19.17 2.41 4.85
C ASP A 27 18.13 1.51 4.15
N ARG A 28 18.53 0.74 3.14
CA ARG A 28 17.60 -0.12 2.38
C ARG A 28 16.84 -1.13 3.25
N LEU A 29 17.42 -1.54 4.38
CA LEU A 29 16.81 -2.47 5.34
C LEU A 29 16.10 -1.77 6.51
N ASP A 30 16.08 -0.44 6.56
CA ASP A 30 15.48 0.34 7.64
C ASP A 30 13.95 0.35 7.53
N VAL A 31 13.31 -0.62 8.19
CA VAL A 31 11.84 -0.75 8.23
C VAL A 31 11.15 0.50 8.79
N PRO A 32 11.61 1.12 9.90
CA PRO A 32 11.07 2.40 10.34
C PRO A 32 11.11 3.51 9.27
N ALA A 33 12.20 3.61 8.50
CA ALA A 33 12.26 4.57 7.39
C ALA A 33 11.24 4.25 6.30
N LEU A 34 11.05 2.97 5.98
CA LEU A 34 10.06 2.52 5.00
C LEU A 34 8.62 2.86 5.43
N LEU A 35 8.29 2.67 6.71
CA LEU A 35 6.99 3.02 7.27
C LEU A 35 6.71 4.53 7.18
N ARG A 36 7.71 5.38 7.47
CA ARG A 36 7.55 6.84 7.33
C ARG A 36 7.32 7.24 5.87
N ARG A 37 8.06 6.67 4.93
CA ARG A 37 7.87 6.95 3.50
C ARG A 37 6.51 6.50 3.01
N ALA A 38 6.02 5.36 3.47
CA ALA A 38 4.65 4.93 3.16
C ALA A 38 3.63 5.92 3.73
N ALA A 39 3.83 6.41 4.95
CA ALA A 39 2.99 7.46 5.54
C ALA A 39 3.00 8.75 4.71
N ASP A 40 4.17 9.24 4.32
CA ASP A 40 4.30 10.43 3.47
C ASP A 40 3.51 10.27 2.15
N VAL A 41 3.59 9.09 1.50
CA VAL A 41 2.82 8.83 0.29
C VAL A 41 1.31 8.81 0.56
N MET A 42 0.87 8.17 1.66
CA MET A 42 -0.55 8.17 2.04
C MET A 42 -1.08 9.59 2.26
N GLU A 43 -0.30 10.49 2.87
CA GLU A 43 -0.67 11.90 3.04
C GLU A 43 -0.87 12.62 1.70
N THR A 44 -0.08 12.29 0.67
CA THR A 44 -0.23 12.88 -0.67
C THR A 44 -1.47 12.39 -1.43
N LEU A 45 -2.05 11.25 -1.05
CA LEU A 45 -3.27 10.73 -1.68
C LEU A 45 -4.50 11.58 -1.31
N GLY A 46 -4.44 12.29 -0.18
CA GLY A 46 -5.59 12.98 0.39
C GLY A 46 -6.54 12.00 1.10
N PRO A 47 -7.84 12.35 1.24
CA PRO A 47 -8.83 11.50 1.91
C PRO A 47 -9.02 10.17 1.16
N VAL A 48 -8.54 9.08 1.75
CA VAL A 48 -8.68 7.70 1.23
C VAL A 48 -8.96 6.72 2.36
N ASP A 49 -9.73 5.69 2.06
CA ASP A 49 -9.96 4.57 2.97
C ASP A 49 -8.88 3.50 2.77
N VAL A 50 -7.98 3.36 3.73
CA VAL A 50 -6.93 2.31 3.67
C VAL A 50 -7.55 0.96 4.01
N VAL A 51 -7.59 0.08 3.02
CA VAL A 51 -8.15 -1.28 3.12
C VAL A 51 -7.13 -2.25 3.72
N SER A 52 -5.87 -2.14 3.30
CA SER A 52 -4.81 -3.06 3.74
C SER A 52 -3.43 -2.42 3.64
N VAL A 53 -2.56 -2.76 4.60
CA VAL A 53 -1.12 -2.46 4.58
C VAL A 53 -0.37 -3.77 4.82
N VAL A 54 0.46 -4.18 3.87
CA VAL A 54 1.22 -5.44 3.93
C VAL A 54 2.71 -5.12 3.89
N LEU A 55 3.44 -5.54 4.92
CA LEU A 55 4.90 -5.54 4.95
C LEU A 55 5.40 -6.92 4.51
N SER A 56 6.21 -6.95 3.46
CA SER A 56 6.76 -8.16 2.84
C SER A 56 8.27 -8.02 2.64
N HIS A 57 8.90 -9.07 2.14
CA HIS A 57 10.21 -8.98 1.51
C HIS A 57 10.10 -9.42 0.06
N GLU A 58 10.67 -8.65 -0.85
CA GLU A 58 10.64 -8.92 -2.29
C GLU A 58 12.04 -9.14 -2.83
N PHE A 59 12.15 -10.03 -3.82
CA PHE A 59 13.40 -10.23 -4.54
C PHE A 59 13.64 -9.06 -5.48
N GLU A 60 14.81 -8.47 -5.35
CA GLU A 60 15.28 -7.44 -6.27
C GLU A 60 16.29 -7.99 -7.29
N PRO A 61 16.61 -7.25 -8.37
CA PRO A 61 17.46 -7.75 -9.45
C PRO A 61 18.87 -8.18 -9.03
N ASP A 62 19.33 -7.75 -7.86
CA ASP A 62 20.60 -8.16 -7.26
C ASP A 62 20.54 -9.55 -6.59
N GLY A 63 19.36 -10.18 -6.56
CA GLY A 63 19.12 -11.50 -5.98
C GLY A 63 18.90 -11.49 -4.46
N ASN A 64 18.88 -10.31 -3.82
CA ASN A 64 18.62 -10.18 -2.39
C ASN A 64 17.14 -9.89 -2.10
N LEU A 65 16.76 -10.14 -0.85
CA LEU A 65 15.43 -9.83 -0.32
C LEU A 65 15.47 -8.50 0.43
N TYR A 66 14.60 -7.57 0.04
CA TYR A 66 14.48 -6.27 0.70
C TYR A 66 13.06 -6.03 1.21
N PRO A 67 12.89 -5.32 2.35
CA PRO A 67 11.59 -4.96 2.85
C PRO A 67 10.79 -4.13 1.83
N SER A 68 9.54 -4.51 1.62
CA SER A 68 8.57 -3.78 0.80
C SER A 68 7.27 -3.56 1.56
N ILE A 69 6.59 -2.44 1.30
CA ILE A 69 5.23 -2.18 1.79
C ILE A 69 4.31 -2.03 0.59
N THR A 70 3.21 -2.77 0.61
CA THR A 70 2.09 -2.62 -0.31
C THR A 70 0.89 -2.07 0.45
N VAL A 71 0.30 -1.00 -0.05
CA VAL A 71 -0.92 -0.38 0.50
C VAL A 71 -2.03 -0.50 -0.54
N VAL A 72 -3.18 -1.01 -0.12
CA VAL A 72 -4.42 -1.05 -0.90
C VAL A 72 -5.41 -0.08 -0.28
N TYR A 73 -6.03 0.75 -1.10
CA TYR A 73 -6.93 1.80 -0.66
C TYR A 73 -8.06 2.04 -1.66
N ASP A 74 -9.15 2.62 -1.17
CA ASP A 74 -10.26 3.13 -1.97
C ASP A 74 -10.35 4.65 -1.79
N ASP A 75 -11.00 5.35 -2.72
CA ASP A 75 -11.35 6.75 -2.50
C ASP A 75 -12.36 6.83 -1.34
N GLU A 76 -12.18 7.79 -0.43
CA GLU A 76 -13.15 8.02 0.64
C GLU A 76 -14.49 8.36 -0.01
N GLU A 77 -15.54 7.54 0.24
CA GLU A 77 -16.88 7.85 -0.28
C GLU A 77 -17.38 9.12 0.43
N ASP A 78 -17.58 10.20 -0.33
CA ASP A 78 -18.20 11.44 0.18
C ASP A 78 -19.56 11.07 0.82
N PRO A 79 -19.75 11.30 2.14
CA PRO A 79 -20.87 10.74 2.91
C PRO A 79 -22.28 11.23 2.49
#